data_AF-A0A0M8MCE7-F1
#
_entry.id   AF-A0A0M8MCE7-F1
#
_cell.length_a   1.000
_cell.length_b   1.000
_cell.length_c   1.000
_cell.angle_alpha   90.00
_cell.angle_beta   90.00
_cell.angle_gamma   90.00
#
_symmetry.space_group_name_H-M   'P 1'
#
loop_
_entity.id
_entity.type
_entity.pdbx_description
1 polymer ?
#
loop_
_entity_poly.entity_id
_entity_poly.type
_entity_poly.pdbx_seq_one_letter_code
_entity_poly.pdbx_strand_id
1 'polypeptide(L)'
;MKNFRKHFFITSAAAISFFILSFNDIDKNLYTVAGRTEMIDGNIALISPASSVTFGFKGDRVDVSLRAQDDTDHHNYVVLELDGQYYGRFKVTSAGTKLNVYSTSKKPHTLTVYKATEAAIGTILFKEAIGTIMAAKVTPKKKIEFIGDSITVGMGNDTAETPCGNGSEWYDQHNAYYSYAPIAARELKADYVVNAVSGIGMYRNWNDEHKDQPTMPQVYENLYLNRKDDKKYDFGFAPDVTCIALGTNDFSNGDGKKARLPFNEKEYVDNYVAFINTVYKHSPKTQIILLNSPMVTGEKSETFKKCLEQVKETVNKQAGHKPVVVFTFKDVTPTGCGSHPAIEEDKAMAAQLAPFLKTYLK
;
A
#
# COMPACT_ATOMS: atom_id res chain seq x y z
N MET A 1 -88.77 -9.14 -25.29
CA MET A 1 -87.75 -9.33 -26.34
C MET A 1 -86.70 -8.23 -26.21
N LYS A 2 -85.44 -8.57 -26.51
CA LYS A 2 -84.20 -7.77 -26.48
C LYS A 2 -83.44 -7.72 -25.13
N ASN A 3 -82.53 -8.68 -25.03
CA ASN A 3 -81.35 -8.73 -24.17
C ASN A 3 -80.45 -7.49 -24.37
N PHE A 4 -79.93 -6.93 -23.29
CA PHE A 4 -78.70 -6.13 -23.32
C PHE A 4 -77.73 -6.62 -22.24
N ARG A 5 -76.69 -7.33 -22.70
CA ARG A 5 -75.50 -7.70 -21.94
C ARG A 5 -74.69 -6.45 -21.61
N LYS A 6 -74.53 -6.10 -20.32
CA LYS A 6 -73.48 -5.18 -19.88
C LYS A 6 -72.19 -5.97 -19.67
N HIS A 7 -71.17 -5.65 -20.45
CA HIS A 7 -69.82 -6.17 -20.32
C HIS A 7 -69.14 -5.52 -19.11
N PHE A 8 -68.59 -6.34 -18.22
CA PHE A 8 -67.61 -5.90 -17.23
C PHE A 8 -66.28 -5.68 -17.95
N PHE A 9 -65.75 -4.46 -17.91
CA PHE A 9 -64.35 -4.20 -18.24
C PHE A 9 -63.49 -4.66 -17.06
N ILE A 10 -62.75 -5.76 -17.25
CA ILE A 10 -61.64 -6.12 -16.38
C ILE A 10 -60.45 -5.26 -16.84
N THR A 11 -60.14 -4.21 -16.10
CA THR A 11 -58.85 -3.52 -16.24
C THR A 11 -57.80 -4.38 -15.55
N SER A 12 -57.07 -5.19 -16.33
CA SER A 12 -55.85 -5.85 -15.87
C SER A 12 -54.79 -4.78 -15.56
N ALA A 13 -54.60 -4.49 -14.28
CA ALA A 13 -53.43 -3.76 -13.81
C ALA A 13 -52.21 -4.67 -13.98
N ALA A 14 -51.44 -4.47 -15.05
CA ALA A 14 -50.13 -5.08 -15.18
C ALA A 14 -49.22 -4.50 -14.09
N ALA A 15 -49.00 -5.27 -13.02
CA ALA A 15 -47.94 -5.00 -12.08
C ALA A 15 -46.61 -5.13 -12.83
N ILE A 16 -46.05 -4.00 -13.25
CA ILE A 16 -44.66 -3.92 -13.71
C ILE A 16 -43.81 -4.17 -12.47
N SER A 17 -43.41 -5.42 -12.28
CA SER A 17 -42.41 -5.80 -11.30
C SER A 17 -41.10 -5.15 -11.76
N PHE A 18 -40.75 -4.01 -11.17
CA PHE A 18 -39.40 -3.47 -11.26
C PHE A 18 -38.48 -4.52 -10.63
N PHE A 19 -37.82 -5.32 -11.46
CA PHE A 19 -36.61 -6.00 -11.04
C PHE A 19 -35.61 -4.91 -10.72
N ILE A 20 -35.48 -4.58 -9.43
CA ILE A 20 -34.27 -3.95 -8.92
C ILE A 20 -33.19 -5.01 -9.12
N LEU A 21 -32.44 -4.90 -10.21
CA LEU A 21 -31.15 -5.57 -10.31
C LEU A 21 -30.31 -5.03 -9.16
N SER A 22 -30.25 -5.80 -8.08
CA SER A 22 -29.22 -5.65 -7.07
C SER A 22 -27.88 -5.88 -7.77
N PHE A 23 -27.22 -4.80 -8.16
CA PHE A 23 -25.82 -4.83 -8.59
C PHE A 23 -24.94 -4.91 -7.34
N ASN A 24 -25.01 -5.99 -6.58
CA ASN A 24 -24.19 -6.16 -5.39
C ASN A 24 -23.65 -7.57 -5.33
N ASP A 25 -22.69 -7.87 -6.20
CA ASP A 25 -21.49 -8.62 -5.83
C ASP A 25 -20.48 -8.55 -6.98
N ILE A 26 -19.30 -8.01 -6.70
CA ILE A 26 -18.15 -8.17 -7.58
C ILE A 26 -17.89 -9.67 -7.75
N ASP A 27 -17.90 -10.19 -8.99
CA ASP A 27 -17.49 -11.57 -9.25
C ASP A 27 -16.00 -11.71 -8.93
N LYS A 28 -15.71 -12.25 -7.75
CA LYS A 28 -14.34 -12.40 -7.23
C LYS A 28 -13.43 -13.20 -8.16
N ASN A 29 -13.97 -13.99 -9.09
CA ASN A 29 -13.16 -14.76 -10.03
C ASN A 29 -12.53 -13.90 -11.14
N LEU A 30 -13.02 -12.66 -11.35
CA LEU A 30 -12.49 -11.75 -12.37
C LEU A 30 -11.35 -10.86 -11.87
N TYR A 31 -11.25 -10.67 -10.56
CA TYR A 31 -10.36 -9.69 -9.94
C TYR A 31 -9.33 -10.38 -9.06
N THR A 32 -8.06 -10.05 -9.25
CA THR A 32 -6.97 -10.44 -8.35
C THR A 32 -6.63 -9.25 -7.47
N VAL A 33 -6.49 -9.46 -6.16
CA VAL A 33 -6.14 -8.40 -5.20
C VAL A 33 -4.77 -8.65 -4.57
N ALA A 34 -4.07 -7.58 -4.19
CA ALA A 34 -2.80 -7.65 -3.47
C ALA A 34 -2.69 -6.55 -2.40
N GLY A 35 -1.88 -6.78 -1.38
CA GLY A 35 -1.74 -5.90 -0.22
C GLY A 35 -2.86 -6.10 0.80
N ARG A 36 -3.04 -5.12 1.71
CA ARG A 36 -4.13 -5.15 2.68
C ARG A 36 -5.42 -4.74 1.98
N THR A 37 -6.32 -5.69 1.82
CA THR A 37 -7.62 -5.52 1.16
C THR A 37 -8.69 -6.28 1.90
N GLU A 38 -9.95 -5.87 1.73
CA GLU A 38 -11.09 -6.69 2.15
C GLU A 38 -12.32 -6.42 1.29
N MET A 39 -13.41 -7.16 1.52
CA MET A 39 -14.70 -6.88 0.89
C MET A 39 -15.58 -6.07 1.85
N ILE A 40 -16.10 -4.93 1.38
CA ILE A 40 -17.03 -4.08 2.14
C ILE A 40 -18.25 -3.80 1.27
N ASP A 41 -19.43 -4.26 1.70
CA ASP A 41 -20.70 -4.07 1.01
C ASP A 41 -20.66 -4.41 -0.49
N GLY A 42 -20.02 -5.53 -0.83
CA GLY A 42 -19.85 -5.99 -2.21
C GLY A 42 -18.73 -5.30 -3.01
N ASN A 43 -18.00 -4.35 -2.42
CA ASN A 43 -16.89 -3.62 -3.05
C ASN A 43 -15.53 -4.15 -2.56
N ILE A 44 -14.49 -4.05 -3.39
CA ILE A 44 -13.11 -4.34 -2.98
C ILE A 44 -12.53 -3.09 -2.31
N ALA A 45 -12.18 -3.19 -1.03
CA ALA A 45 -11.52 -2.15 -0.26
C ALA A 45 -10.00 -2.27 -0.41
N LEU A 46 -9.35 -1.19 -0.86
CA LEU A 46 -7.90 -1.02 -0.92
C LEU A 46 -7.45 -0.19 0.30
N ILE A 47 -6.67 -0.80 1.19
CA ILE A 47 -6.34 -0.23 2.51
C ILE A 47 -4.89 0.26 2.56
N SER A 48 -3.91 -0.63 2.39
CA SER A 48 -2.50 -0.27 2.51
C SER A 48 -2.01 0.53 1.30
N PRO A 49 -0.92 1.31 1.42
CA PRO A 49 -0.23 1.84 0.24
C PRO A 49 0.11 0.71 -0.74
N ALA A 50 -0.01 1.00 -2.04
CA ALA A 50 0.18 0.06 -3.14
C ALA A 50 -0.67 -1.23 -3.09
N SER A 51 -1.69 -1.31 -2.21
CA SER A 51 -2.72 -2.34 -2.35
C SER A 51 -3.42 -2.16 -3.70
N SER A 52 -3.84 -3.27 -4.31
CA SER A 52 -4.30 -3.22 -5.69
C SER A 52 -5.40 -4.20 -6.02
N VAL A 53 -6.07 -3.89 -7.13
CA VAL A 53 -6.95 -4.79 -7.85
C VAL A 53 -6.53 -4.85 -9.31
N THR A 54 -6.37 -6.06 -9.83
CA THR A 54 -5.95 -6.35 -11.20
C THR A 54 -7.03 -7.16 -11.91
N PHE A 55 -7.34 -6.78 -13.15
CA PHE A 55 -8.27 -7.51 -14.02
C PHE A 55 -7.89 -7.33 -15.50
N GLY A 56 -8.42 -8.21 -16.34
CA GLY A 56 -8.31 -8.09 -17.79
C GLY A 56 -9.55 -7.43 -18.40
N PHE A 57 -9.38 -6.76 -19.54
CA PHE A 57 -10.50 -6.34 -20.38
C PHE A 57 -10.17 -6.49 -21.86
N LYS A 58 -11.19 -6.59 -22.72
CA LYS A 58 -11.03 -6.58 -24.18
C LYS A 58 -11.74 -5.39 -24.79
N GLY A 59 -11.05 -4.69 -25.68
CA GLY A 59 -11.55 -3.48 -26.34
C GLY A 59 -10.57 -2.34 -26.19
N ASP A 60 -10.98 -1.16 -26.67
CA ASP A 60 -10.21 0.07 -26.64
C ASP A 60 -10.56 0.97 -25.44
N ARG A 61 -11.50 0.54 -24.58
CA ARG A 61 -11.94 1.27 -23.40
C ARG A 61 -12.44 0.35 -22.28
N VAL A 62 -12.16 0.76 -21.04
CA VAL A 62 -12.83 0.28 -19.83
C VAL A 62 -13.09 1.45 -18.87
N ASP A 63 -14.24 1.45 -18.21
CA ASP A 63 -14.57 2.45 -17.20
C ASP A 63 -14.40 1.86 -15.80
N VAL A 64 -13.80 2.59 -14.88
CA VAL A 64 -13.55 2.15 -13.50
C VAL A 64 -14.23 3.09 -12.52
N SER A 65 -15.05 2.54 -11.63
CA SER A 65 -15.75 3.28 -10.58
C SER A 65 -15.07 3.08 -9.23
N LEU A 66 -14.65 4.19 -8.60
CA LEU A 66 -13.96 4.23 -7.32
C LEU A 66 -14.67 5.17 -6.35
N ARG A 67 -14.46 5.00 -5.05
CA ARG A 67 -14.90 5.95 -4.02
C ARG A 67 -13.95 5.94 -2.84
N ALA A 68 -13.57 7.11 -2.33
CA ALA A 68 -12.85 7.20 -1.06
C ALA A 68 -13.84 6.99 0.10
N GLN A 69 -13.44 6.24 1.12
CA GLN A 69 -14.22 6.01 2.33
C GLN A 69 -13.33 6.23 3.55
N ASP A 70 -13.66 7.24 4.33
CA ASP A 70 -12.99 7.60 5.57
C ASP A 70 -14.00 8.25 6.55
N ASP A 71 -13.65 8.32 7.83
CA ASP A 71 -14.45 8.96 8.89
C ASP A 71 -14.53 10.49 8.71
N THR A 72 -13.63 11.04 7.89
CA THR A 72 -13.53 12.46 7.51
C THR A 72 -13.61 12.60 5.99
N ASP A 73 -14.04 13.77 5.48
CA ASP A 73 -14.15 14.01 4.03
C ASP A 73 -12.77 14.22 3.36
N HIS A 74 -11.94 13.17 3.38
CA HIS A 74 -10.64 13.13 2.71
C HIS A 74 -10.76 12.57 1.30
N HIS A 75 -9.94 13.09 0.39
CA HIS A 75 -9.68 12.43 -0.89
C HIS A 75 -8.47 11.50 -0.80
N ASN A 76 -8.42 10.55 -1.71
CA ASN A 76 -7.30 9.63 -1.87
C ASN A 76 -6.79 9.70 -3.31
N TYR A 77 -5.72 8.97 -3.61
CA TYR A 77 -5.20 8.85 -4.97
C TYR A 77 -5.02 7.38 -5.36
N VAL A 78 -5.24 7.10 -6.64
CA VAL A 78 -4.86 5.82 -7.27
C VAL A 78 -3.86 6.06 -8.38
N VAL A 79 -3.06 5.04 -8.67
CA VAL A 79 -2.29 4.93 -9.91
C VAL A 79 -2.88 3.80 -10.76
N LEU A 80 -3.04 4.08 -12.05
CA LEU A 80 -3.43 3.09 -13.04
C LEU A 80 -2.20 2.60 -13.81
N GLU A 81 -2.10 1.29 -13.99
CA GLU A 81 -1.09 0.63 -14.82
C GLU A 81 -1.80 -0.21 -15.90
N LEU A 82 -1.57 0.12 -17.16
CA LEU A 82 -2.15 -0.58 -18.32
C LEU A 82 -1.04 -1.37 -19.04
N ASP A 83 -1.20 -2.69 -19.13
CA ASP A 83 -0.25 -3.61 -19.75
C ASP A 83 1.20 -3.48 -19.21
N GLY A 84 1.32 -3.23 -17.90
CA GLY A 84 2.62 -3.03 -17.24
C GLY A 84 3.25 -1.67 -17.52
N GLN A 85 2.52 -0.72 -18.11
CA GLN A 85 2.95 0.65 -18.33
C GLN A 85 2.16 1.60 -17.42
N TYR A 86 2.84 2.58 -16.84
CA TYR A 86 2.20 3.64 -16.05
C TYR A 86 1.21 4.40 -16.94
N TYR A 87 -0.05 4.46 -16.54
CA TYR A 87 -1.12 5.15 -17.27
C TYR A 87 -1.38 6.55 -16.70
N GLY A 88 -1.37 6.68 -15.37
CA GLY A 88 -1.56 7.97 -14.70
C GLY A 88 -1.92 7.82 -13.23
N ARG A 89 -1.89 8.94 -12.52
CA ARG A 89 -2.35 9.09 -11.14
C ARG A 89 -3.65 9.90 -11.13
N PHE A 90 -4.58 9.54 -10.27
CA PHE A 90 -5.92 10.14 -10.26
C PHE A 90 -6.43 10.32 -8.83
N LYS A 91 -6.98 11.50 -8.56
CA LYS A 91 -7.68 11.81 -7.31
C LYS A 91 -9.00 11.04 -7.25
N VAL A 92 -9.31 10.49 -6.08
CA VAL A 92 -10.54 9.75 -5.76
C VAL A 92 -11.23 10.43 -4.58
N THR A 93 -12.52 10.73 -4.71
CA THR A 93 -13.28 11.47 -3.69
C THR A 93 -14.38 10.61 -3.04
N SER A 94 -14.90 11.09 -1.92
CA SER A 94 -16.03 10.49 -1.19
C SER A 94 -17.34 10.51 -2.00
N ALA A 95 -17.51 11.50 -2.87
CA ALA A 95 -18.63 11.60 -3.82
C ALA A 95 -18.61 10.51 -4.92
N GLY A 96 -17.49 9.81 -5.08
CA GLY A 96 -17.26 8.82 -6.13
C GLY A 96 -16.54 9.41 -7.33
N THR A 97 -15.79 8.54 -8.03
CA THR A 97 -14.93 8.92 -9.14
C THR A 97 -15.05 7.87 -10.24
N LYS A 98 -15.25 8.32 -11.47
CA LYS A 98 -15.27 7.46 -12.66
C LYS A 98 -14.07 7.77 -13.54
N LEU A 99 -13.25 6.77 -13.81
CA LEU A 99 -12.06 6.89 -14.65
C LEU A 99 -12.29 6.14 -15.96
N ASN A 100 -12.08 6.82 -17.09
CA ASN A 100 -12.13 6.18 -18.41
C ASN A 100 -10.69 5.83 -18.81
N VAL A 101 -10.42 4.54 -19.02
CA VAL A 101 -9.10 4.05 -19.45
C VAL A 101 -9.19 3.66 -20.91
N TYR A 102 -8.32 4.25 -21.73
CA TYR A 102 -8.28 4.00 -23.17
C TYR A 102 -7.05 3.20 -23.56
N SER A 103 -7.19 2.30 -24.52
CA SER A 103 -6.07 1.61 -25.16
C SER A 103 -6.09 1.84 -26.68
N THR A 104 -4.93 1.66 -27.32
CA THR A 104 -4.78 1.88 -28.77
C THR A 104 -5.19 0.67 -29.62
N SER A 105 -5.63 -0.43 -29.00
CA SER A 105 -5.91 -1.69 -29.68
C SER A 105 -7.15 -2.35 -29.11
N LYS A 106 -7.82 -3.22 -29.89
CA LYS A 106 -8.96 -4.01 -29.41
C LYS A 106 -8.57 -5.39 -28.85
N LYS A 107 -7.29 -5.57 -28.51
CA LYS A 107 -6.76 -6.82 -27.94
C LYS A 107 -7.16 -6.93 -26.46
N PRO A 108 -6.94 -8.09 -25.83
CA PRO A 108 -6.99 -8.19 -24.38
C PRO A 108 -5.89 -7.33 -23.74
N HIS A 109 -6.26 -6.62 -22.70
CA HIS A 109 -5.43 -5.72 -21.90
C HIS A 109 -5.50 -6.12 -20.43
N THR A 110 -4.46 -5.82 -19.66
CA THR A 110 -4.47 -5.96 -18.19
C THR A 110 -4.41 -4.58 -17.55
N LEU A 111 -5.36 -4.28 -16.68
CA LEU A 111 -5.37 -3.07 -15.88
C LEU A 111 -5.14 -3.42 -14.41
N THR A 112 -4.22 -2.71 -13.77
CA THR A 112 -4.07 -2.72 -12.32
C THR A 112 -4.36 -1.33 -11.76
N VAL A 113 -5.20 -1.28 -10.74
CA VAL A 113 -5.50 -0.08 -9.95
C VAL A 113 -4.77 -0.20 -8.63
N TYR A 114 -3.76 0.64 -8.41
CA TYR A 114 -3.01 0.70 -7.16
C TYR A 114 -3.49 1.88 -6.32
N LYS A 115 -3.66 1.68 -5.01
CA LYS A 115 -3.80 2.78 -4.07
C LYS A 115 -2.46 3.52 -3.94
N ALA A 116 -2.44 4.82 -4.19
CA ALA A 116 -1.22 5.64 -4.13
C ALA A 116 -0.97 6.24 -2.73
N THR A 117 -2.05 6.55 -2.00
CA THR A 117 -2.02 7.07 -0.61
C THR A 117 -1.85 5.94 0.41
N GLU A 118 -1.47 6.29 1.65
CA GLU A 118 -1.29 5.32 2.73
C GLU A 118 -2.58 4.99 3.50
N ALA A 119 -2.52 4.03 4.42
CA ALA A 119 -3.69 3.56 5.19
C ALA A 119 -4.34 4.66 6.04
N ALA A 120 -3.56 5.60 6.57
CA ALA A 120 -4.06 6.68 7.44
C ALA A 120 -4.97 7.70 6.73
N ILE A 121 -5.01 7.70 5.39
CA ILE A 121 -5.86 8.63 4.58
C ILE A 121 -7.25 8.04 4.31
N GLY A 122 -7.53 6.84 4.82
CA GLY A 122 -8.77 6.12 4.58
C GLY A 122 -8.68 5.10 3.45
N THR A 123 -9.79 4.44 3.17
CA THR A 123 -9.87 3.31 2.25
C THR A 123 -10.37 3.75 0.88
N ILE A 124 -9.93 3.09 -0.20
CA ILE A 124 -10.54 3.26 -1.53
C ILE A 124 -11.40 2.04 -1.82
N LEU A 125 -12.68 2.25 -2.11
CA LEU A 125 -13.57 1.22 -2.61
C LEU A 125 -13.48 1.17 -4.13
N PHE A 126 -12.99 0.06 -4.67
CA PHE A 126 -13.22 -0.31 -6.05
C PHE A 126 -14.61 -0.94 -6.16
N LYS A 127 -15.48 -0.31 -6.94
CA LYS A 127 -16.88 -0.71 -7.05
C LYS A 127 -17.12 -1.64 -8.23
N GLU A 128 -16.63 -1.25 -9.41
CA GLU A 128 -16.84 -2.02 -10.63
C GLU A 128 -15.88 -1.57 -11.74
N ALA A 129 -15.71 -2.45 -12.72
CA ALA A 129 -15.18 -2.11 -14.03
C ALA A 129 -16.24 -2.42 -15.10
N ILE A 130 -16.53 -1.47 -15.98
CA ILE A 130 -17.55 -1.59 -17.03
C ILE A 130 -16.86 -1.74 -18.38
N GLY A 131 -17.09 -2.87 -19.03
CA GLY A 131 -16.50 -3.25 -20.31
C GLY A 131 -16.62 -4.76 -20.55
N THR A 132 -15.88 -5.29 -21.52
CA THR A 132 -15.74 -6.76 -21.66
C THR A 132 -14.65 -7.23 -20.69
N ILE A 133 -15.01 -7.44 -19.42
CA ILE A 133 -14.09 -7.82 -18.34
C ILE A 133 -13.77 -9.31 -18.39
N MET A 134 -12.54 -9.67 -18.00
CA MET A 134 -12.07 -11.04 -17.88
C MET A 134 -11.03 -11.16 -16.75
N ALA A 135 -10.79 -12.37 -16.26
CA ALA A 135 -9.71 -12.61 -15.32
C ALA A 135 -8.35 -12.27 -15.97
N ALA A 136 -7.49 -11.55 -15.24
CA ALA A 136 -6.11 -11.35 -15.66
C ALA A 136 -5.32 -12.65 -15.57
N LYS A 137 -4.34 -12.84 -16.46
CA LYS A 137 -3.46 -14.00 -16.38
C LYS A 137 -2.54 -13.87 -15.17
N VAL A 138 -2.72 -14.73 -14.18
CA VAL A 138 -1.82 -14.84 -13.03
C VAL A 138 -0.66 -15.76 -13.38
N THR A 139 0.57 -15.28 -13.21
CA THR A 139 1.78 -16.10 -13.32
C THR A 139 2.46 -16.15 -11.96
N PRO A 140 2.87 -17.33 -11.46
CA PRO A 140 3.63 -17.41 -10.23
C PRO A 140 4.89 -16.55 -10.30
N LYS A 141 5.09 -15.72 -9.29
CA LYS A 141 6.26 -14.87 -9.13
C LYS A 141 6.83 -15.02 -7.74
N LYS A 142 8.09 -14.60 -7.59
CA LYS A 142 8.69 -14.39 -6.28
C LYS A 142 7.96 -13.25 -5.57
N LYS A 143 7.94 -13.29 -4.24
CA LYS A 143 7.15 -12.40 -3.40
C LYS A 143 8.02 -11.59 -2.46
N ILE A 144 7.80 -10.28 -2.41
CA ILE A 144 8.56 -9.37 -1.55
C ILE A 144 7.60 -8.60 -0.65
N GLU A 145 7.84 -8.63 0.66
CA GLU A 145 7.16 -7.75 1.59
C GLU A 145 8.07 -6.57 1.93
N PHE A 146 7.52 -5.36 1.92
CA PHE A 146 8.20 -4.16 2.41
C PHE A 146 7.48 -3.64 3.64
N ILE A 147 8.19 -3.58 4.76
CA ILE A 147 7.72 -3.00 6.02
C ILE A 147 8.50 -1.70 6.23
N GLY A 148 7.82 -0.58 6.48
CA GLY A 148 8.54 0.68 6.62
C GLY A 148 7.71 1.87 7.07
N ASP A 149 8.26 3.04 6.83
CA ASP A 149 7.69 4.34 7.20
C ASP A 149 7.28 5.17 5.97
N SER A 150 7.28 6.50 6.12
CA SER A 150 6.91 7.48 5.10
C SER A 150 7.72 7.37 3.80
N ILE A 151 8.96 6.91 3.86
CA ILE A 151 9.78 6.71 2.65
C ILE A 151 9.25 5.52 1.84
N THR A 152 8.82 4.47 2.54
CA THR A 152 8.30 3.25 1.91
C THR A 152 6.90 3.47 1.33
N VAL A 153 6.08 4.36 1.93
CA VAL A 153 4.78 4.74 1.34
C VAL A 153 4.92 5.67 0.14
N GLY A 154 6.08 6.30 -0.09
CA GLY A 154 6.26 7.34 -1.10
C GLY A 154 5.66 8.68 -0.70
N MET A 155 5.78 9.06 0.58
CA MET A 155 5.36 10.38 1.06
C MET A 155 6.21 11.47 0.39
N GLY A 156 5.56 12.50 -0.15
CA GLY A 156 6.26 13.70 -0.62
C GLY A 156 7.03 13.53 -1.93
N ASN A 157 6.91 12.38 -2.61
CA ASN A 157 7.75 12.07 -3.75
C ASN A 157 7.23 12.61 -5.10
N ASP A 158 5.92 12.76 -5.24
CA ASP A 158 5.26 13.15 -6.49
C ASP A 158 4.67 14.56 -6.41
N THR A 159 5.43 15.54 -6.88
CA THR A 159 5.05 16.96 -6.89
C THR A 159 4.48 17.41 -8.24
N ALA A 160 4.32 16.51 -9.21
CA ALA A 160 3.96 16.86 -10.57
C ALA A 160 2.55 17.47 -10.67
N GLU A 161 1.59 16.91 -9.94
CA GLU A 161 0.21 17.40 -9.90
C GLU A 161 -0.01 18.48 -8.84
N THR A 162 0.68 18.37 -7.70
CA THR A 162 0.49 19.26 -6.56
C THR A 162 1.84 19.58 -5.93
N PRO A 163 2.38 20.80 -6.11
CA PRO A 163 3.63 21.22 -5.50
C PRO A 163 3.59 21.12 -3.97
N CYS A 164 4.76 21.05 -3.33
CA CYS A 164 4.83 21.09 -1.87
C CYS A 164 4.27 22.42 -1.33
N GLY A 165 3.43 22.36 -0.30
CA GLY A 165 2.87 23.54 0.35
C GLY A 165 1.67 24.15 -0.41
N ASN A 166 1.41 25.45 -0.20
CA ASN A 166 0.33 26.20 -0.87
C ASN A 166 -1.07 25.58 -0.77
N GLY A 167 -1.51 25.24 0.45
CA GLY A 167 -2.86 24.72 0.68
C GLY A 167 -3.08 23.29 0.19
N SER A 168 -2.00 22.58 -0.21
CA SER A 168 -2.04 21.14 -0.39
C SER A 168 -2.24 20.44 0.95
N GLU A 169 -2.97 19.34 0.93
CA GLU A 169 -2.98 18.42 2.05
C GLU A 169 -1.64 17.68 2.12
N TRP A 170 -1.21 17.28 3.32
CA TRP A 170 0.10 16.62 3.52
C TRP A 170 0.24 15.30 2.74
N TYR A 171 -0.88 14.73 2.32
CA TYR A 171 -0.94 13.47 1.58
C TYR A 171 -1.03 13.63 0.05
N ASP A 172 -1.14 14.86 -0.47
CA ASP A 172 -1.36 15.11 -1.90
C ASP A 172 -0.21 14.64 -2.79
N GLN A 173 1.00 14.58 -2.24
CA GLN A 173 2.21 14.13 -2.95
C GLN A 173 2.57 12.66 -2.69
N HIS A 174 1.66 11.88 -2.08
CA HIS A 174 1.90 10.44 -1.90
C HIS A 174 1.77 9.69 -3.22
N ASN A 175 2.81 8.98 -3.59
CA ASN A 175 2.77 8.04 -4.69
C ASN A 175 3.53 6.75 -4.36
N ALA A 176 2.82 5.83 -3.70
CA ALA A 176 3.35 4.50 -3.38
C ALA A 176 3.79 3.72 -4.63
N TYR A 177 3.17 3.92 -5.80
CA TYR A 177 3.60 3.25 -7.03
C TYR A 177 5.04 3.67 -7.41
N TYR A 178 5.42 4.92 -7.15
CA TYR A 178 6.78 5.41 -7.37
C TYR A 178 7.66 5.48 -6.12
N SER A 179 7.31 4.82 -5.02
CA SER A 179 8.29 4.65 -3.93
C SER A 179 9.33 3.58 -4.32
N TYR A 180 10.52 3.66 -3.71
CA TYR A 180 11.64 2.77 -4.04
C TYR A 180 11.28 1.28 -3.97
N ALA A 181 10.38 0.91 -3.05
CA ALA A 181 10.00 -0.47 -2.76
C ALA A 181 9.21 -1.10 -3.93
N PRO A 182 8.07 -0.53 -4.37
CA PRO A 182 7.37 -1.00 -5.57
C PRO A 182 8.18 -0.86 -6.86
N ILE A 183 9.02 0.17 -7.02
CA ILE A 183 9.92 0.26 -8.18
C ILE A 183 10.85 -0.97 -8.22
N ALA A 184 11.55 -1.26 -7.11
CA ALA A 184 12.46 -2.40 -7.04
C ALA A 184 11.74 -3.74 -7.29
N ALA A 185 10.53 -3.92 -6.76
CA ALA A 185 9.76 -5.14 -6.98
C ALA A 185 9.33 -5.31 -8.45
N ARG A 186 8.89 -4.23 -9.11
CA ARG A 186 8.52 -4.26 -10.54
C ARG A 186 9.73 -4.53 -11.44
N GLU A 187 10.90 -3.96 -11.15
CA GLU A 187 12.15 -4.28 -11.86
C GLU A 187 12.50 -5.77 -11.79
N LEU A 188 12.19 -6.41 -10.66
CA LEU A 188 12.41 -7.84 -10.43
C LEU A 188 11.27 -8.73 -10.93
N LYS A 189 10.19 -8.14 -11.45
CA LYS A 189 8.95 -8.83 -11.81
C LYS A 189 8.40 -9.67 -10.66
N ALA A 190 8.59 -9.22 -9.42
CA ALA A 190 8.10 -9.85 -8.22
C ALA A 190 6.70 -9.33 -7.86
N ASP A 191 5.88 -10.17 -7.24
CA ASP A 191 4.70 -9.67 -6.54
C ASP A 191 5.14 -9.04 -5.22
N TYR A 192 4.42 -8.04 -4.75
CA TYR A 192 4.80 -7.31 -3.55
C TYR A 192 3.62 -6.82 -2.73
N VAL A 193 3.88 -6.60 -1.45
CA VAL A 193 2.98 -5.90 -0.53
C VAL A 193 3.75 -4.85 0.24
N VAL A 194 3.10 -3.73 0.54
CA VAL A 194 3.69 -2.61 1.31
C VAL A 194 2.91 -2.43 2.61
N ASN A 195 3.61 -2.63 3.72
CA ASN A 195 3.15 -2.52 5.09
C ASN A 195 3.86 -1.33 5.75
N ALA A 196 3.42 -0.12 5.44
CA ALA A 196 4.08 1.10 5.88
C ALA A 196 3.09 2.20 6.25
N VAL A 197 3.52 3.08 7.17
CA VAL A 197 2.74 4.20 7.70
C VAL A 197 3.66 5.40 7.90
N SER A 198 3.27 6.60 7.48
CA SER A 198 4.10 7.78 7.66
C SER A 198 4.29 8.13 9.13
N GLY A 199 5.52 8.52 9.47
CA GLY A 199 5.88 8.94 10.84
C GLY A 199 6.02 7.80 11.85
N ILE A 200 5.74 6.54 11.46
CA ILE A 200 5.83 5.38 12.34
C ILE A 200 7.27 4.93 12.55
N GLY A 201 7.62 4.50 13.77
CA GLY A 201 8.93 3.93 14.06
C GLY A 201 8.88 2.53 14.65
N MET A 202 10.05 2.02 15.00
CA MET A 202 10.23 0.71 15.61
C MET A 202 9.82 0.70 17.08
N TYR A 203 10.33 1.64 17.87
CA TYR A 203 9.99 1.78 19.30
C TYR A 203 9.42 3.16 19.66
N ARG A 204 9.56 4.15 18.77
CA ARG A 204 8.92 5.46 18.91
C ARG A 204 8.67 6.11 17.56
N ASN A 205 7.64 6.93 17.47
CA ASN A 205 7.30 7.65 16.25
C ASN A 205 8.08 8.96 16.14
N TRP A 206 7.89 9.67 15.02
CA TRP A 206 8.70 10.83 14.69
C TRP A 206 8.61 11.94 15.74
N ASN A 207 7.43 12.15 16.35
CA ASN A 207 7.16 13.12 17.41
C ASN A 207 6.50 12.52 18.67
N ASP A 208 6.28 11.21 18.73
CA ASP A 208 5.54 10.57 19.82
C ASP A 208 6.34 9.42 20.41
N GLU A 209 6.51 9.41 21.74
CA GLU A 209 7.14 8.32 22.49
C GLU A 209 6.15 7.15 22.69
N HIS A 210 5.49 6.72 21.60
CA HIS A 210 4.51 5.63 21.51
C HIS A 210 3.32 5.69 22.49
N LYS A 211 3.02 6.88 23.03
CA LYS A 211 1.94 7.11 24.00
C LYS A 211 0.62 7.22 23.27
N ASP A 212 0.51 8.20 22.39
CA ASP A 212 -0.73 8.52 21.69
C ASP A 212 -0.85 7.74 20.39
N GLN A 213 0.30 7.49 19.73
CA GLN A 213 0.35 6.84 18.44
C GLN A 213 1.07 5.50 18.50
N PRO A 214 0.61 4.48 17.75
CA PRO A 214 1.27 3.19 17.74
C PRO A 214 2.59 3.18 16.99
N THR A 215 3.48 2.29 17.39
CA THR A 215 4.66 1.89 16.59
C THR A 215 4.30 0.79 15.59
N MET A 216 5.18 0.52 14.62
CA MET A 216 4.92 -0.52 13.61
C MET A 216 4.69 -1.90 14.25
N PRO A 217 5.47 -2.35 15.24
CA PRO A 217 5.20 -3.62 15.92
C PRO A 217 3.80 -3.73 16.51
N GLN A 218 3.19 -2.61 16.95
CA GLN A 218 1.86 -2.60 17.55
C GLN A 218 0.72 -2.69 16.53
N VAL A 219 0.97 -2.42 15.25
CA VAL A 219 -0.08 -2.36 14.21
C VAL A 219 0.14 -3.30 13.04
N TYR A 220 1.33 -3.89 12.92
CA TYR A 220 1.69 -4.77 11.81
C TYR A 220 0.70 -5.93 11.63
N GLU A 221 0.17 -6.48 12.71
CA GLU A 221 -0.81 -7.59 12.68
C GLU A 221 -2.25 -7.14 12.42
N ASN A 222 -2.54 -5.83 12.35
CA ASN A 222 -3.89 -5.28 12.19
C ASN A 222 -4.14 -4.89 10.74
N LEU A 223 -5.26 -5.31 10.14
CA LEU A 223 -5.58 -5.11 8.72
C LEU A 223 -5.46 -3.64 8.27
N TYR A 224 -5.82 -2.71 9.14
CA TYR A 224 -5.82 -1.28 8.87
C TYR A 224 -4.56 -0.53 9.30
N LEU A 225 -3.53 -1.23 9.79
CA LEU A 225 -2.28 -0.62 10.29
C LEU A 225 -2.54 0.47 11.36
N ASN A 226 -3.55 0.28 12.19
CA ASN A 226 -3.93 1.19 13.26
C ASN A 226 -4.19 0.42 14.57
N ARG A 227 -4.43 1.13 15.68
CA ARG A 227 -4.71 0.52 17.01
C ARG A 227 -6.13 -0.03 17.15
N LYS A 228 -7.04 0.22 16.21
CA LYS A 228 -8.38 -0.37 16.23
C LYS A 228 -8.16 -1.85 15.92
N ASP A 229 -8.01 -2.67 16.96
CA ASP A 229 -7.72 -4.10 16.84
C ASP A 229 -9.00 -4.90 16.56
N ASP A 230 -9.76 -4.45 15.57
CA ASP A 230 -11.05 -5.01 15.18
C ASP A 230 -10.89 -6.10 14.10
N LYS A 231 -9.87 -5.98 13.24
CA LYS A 231 -9.56 -6.96 12.19
C LYS A 231 -8.06 -7.23 12.10
N LYS A 232 -7.71 -8.51 12.16
CA LYS A 232 -6.34 -8.99 11.93
C LYS A 232 -6.04 -9.12 10.44
N TYR A 233 -4.78 -8.85 10.08
CA TYR A 233 -4.29 -9.04 8.73
C TYR A 233 -4.04 -10.52 8.43
N ASP A 234 -4.38 -10.95 7.22
CA ASP A 234 -4.07 -12.28 6.72
C ASP A 234 -2.63 -12.32 6.16
N PHE A 235 -1.78 -13.12 6.79
CA PHE A 235 -0.38 -13.30 6.41
C PHE A 235 -0.16 -14.37 5.32
N GLY A 236 -1.22 -14.82 4.64
CA GLY A 236 -1.17 -15.80 3.54
C GLY A 236 -0.32 -15.40 2.32
N PHE A 237 0.15 -14.14 2.23
CA PHE A 237 1.06 -13.71 1.16
C PHE A 237 2.35 -14.53 1.16
N ALA A 238 2.91 -14.90 2.33
CA ALA A 238 4.10 -15.72 2.49
C ALA A 238 5.29 -15.28 1.59
N PRO A 239 5.92 -14.12 1.90
CA PRO A 239 7.02 -13.57 1.11
C PRO A 239 8.27 -14.46 1.09
N ASP A 240 8.99 -14.44 -0.04
CA ASP A 240 10.33 -15.01 -0.15
C ASP A 240 11.37 -14.12 0.55
N VAL A 241 11.16 -12.80 0.49
CA VAL A 241 12.00 -11.76 1.09
C VAL A 241 11.14 -10.73 1.81
N THR A 242 11.53 -10.35 3.02
CA THR A 242 10.91 -9.25 3.79
C THR A 242 11.96 -8.18 4.04
N CYS A 243 11.74 -6.98 3.51
CA CYS A 243 12.53 -5.79 3.74
C CYS A 243 11.94 -5.00 4.91
N ILE A 244 12.75 -4.61 5.89
CA ILE A 244 12.32 -3.76 7.00
C ILE A 244 13.14 -2.46 6.99
N ALA A 245 12.48 -1.36 6.67
CA ALA A 245 13.03 -0.01 6.56
C ALA A 245 12.43 0.91 7.64
N LEU A 246 12.80 0.66 8.90
CA LEU A 246 12.31 1.41 10.06
C LEU A 246 13.49 1.95 10.86
N GLY A 247 13.41 3.22 11.25
CA GLY A 247 14.42 3.89 12.06
C GLY A 247 14.45 5.40 11.86
N THR A 248 14.02 5.90 10.69
CA THR A 248 13.99 7.34 10.39
C THR A 248 13.33 8.14 11.50
N ASN A 249 12.15 7.67 11.91
CA ASN A 249 11.30 8.33 12.90
C ASN A 249 11.82 8.14 14.33
N ASP A 250 12.43 6.98 14.61
CA ASP A 250 13.12 6.74 15.89
C ASP A 250 14.31 7.70 16.08
N PHE A 251 15.01 8.07 15.00
CA PHE A 251 16.12 9.03 15.02
C PHE A 251 15.70 10.51 14.84
N SER A 252 14.41 10.79 14.63
CA SER A 252 13.88 12.16 14.52
C SER A 252 14.09 12.97 15.80
N ASN A 253 14.18 14.30 15.66
CA ASN A 253 14.22 15.23 16.79
C ASN A 253 12.83 15.59 17.33
N GLY A 254 11.75 15.06 16.76
CA GLY A 254 10.39 15.45 17.11
C GLY A 254 9.96 16.76 16.47
N ASP A 255 8.82 17.25 16.95
CA ASP A 255 8.20 18.50 16.49
C ASP A 255 8.52 19.70 17.39
N GLY A 256 9.31 19.49 18.45
CA GLY A 256 9.61 20.50 19.47
C GLY A 256 8.42 20.88 20.36
N LYS A 257 7.28 20.18 20.24
CA LYS A 257 6.05 20.42 21.01
C LYS A 257 5.80 19.30 22.01
N LYS A 258 5.93 18.05 21.57
CA LYS A 258 5.85 16.88 22.44
C LYS A 258 7.20 16.60 23.10
N ALA A 259 7.16 16.00 24.29
CA ALA A 259 8.38 15.55 24.97
C ALA A 259 9.14 14.56 24.09
N ARG A 260 10.43 14.80 23.87
CA ARG A 260 11.32 13.93 23.11
C ARG A 260 12.47 13.47 24.00
N LEU A 261 12.54 12.17 24.25
CA LEU A 261 13.61 11.59 25.06
C LEU A 261 14.88 11.40 24.19
N PRO A 262 16.08 11.34 24.80
CA PRO A 262 17.27 10.89 24.09
C PRO A 262 17.04 9.54 23.40
N PHE A 263 17.67 9.32 22.25
CA PHE A 263 17.61 8.01 21.58
C PHE A 263 18.19 6.92 22.48
N ASN A 264 17.52 5.78 22.56
CA ASN A 264 17.91 4.66 23.38
C ASN A 264 18.25 3.47 22.47
N GLU A 265 19.55 3.25 22.24
CA GLU A 265 20.04 2.15 21.39
C GLU A 265 19.51 0.79 21.85
N LYS A 266 19.46 0.55 23.17
CA LYS A 266 19.02 -0.73 23.73
C LYS A 266 17.53 -0.97 23.45
N GLU A 267 16.68 0.02 23.71
CA GLU A 267 15.24 -0.11 23.43
C GLU A 267 14.98 -0.30 21.94
N TYR A 268 15.69 0.44 21.09
CA TYR A 268 15.58 0.28 19.64
C TYR A 268 15.93 -1.14 19.21
N VAL A 269 17.10 -1.65 19.63
CA VAL A 269 17.56 -3.01 19.29
C VAL A 269 16.61 -4.07 19.82
N ASP A 270 16.19 -3.99 21.08
CA ASP A 270 15.30 -4.99 21.71
C ASP A 270 13.93 -5.06 21.01
N ASN A 271 13.33 -3.91 20.69
CA ASN A 271 12.06 -3.86 19.96
C ASN A 271 12.21 -4.41 18.54
N TYR A 272 13.31 -4.10 17.85
CA TYR A 272 13.56 -4.60 16.51
C TYR A 272 13.72 -6.13 16.50
N VAL A 273 14.48 -6.69 17.46
CA VAL A 273 14.64 -8.15 17.62
C VAL A 273 13.29 -8.81 17.88
N ALA A 274 12.48 -8.25 18.78
CA ALA A 274 11.14 -8.77 19.06
C ALA A 274 10.23 -8.71 17.81
N PHE A 275 10.31 -7.62 17.04
CA PHE A 275 9.52 -7.47 15.82
C PHE A 275 9.93 -8.45 14.72
N ILE A 276 11.23 -8.68 14.53
CA ILE A 276 11.73 -9.70 13.60
C ILE A 276 11.20 -11.10 13.96
N ASN A 277 11.12 -11.42 15.26
CA ASN A 277 10.52 -12.68 15.69
C ASN A 277 9.02 -12.77 15.34
N THR A 278 8.28 -11.66 15.43
CA THR A 278 6.90 -11.59 14.93
C THR A 278 6.82 -11.81 13.42
N VAL A 279 7.74 -11.23 12.63
CA VAL A 279 7.81 -11.46 11.19
C VAL A 279 8.08 -12.93 10.87
N TYR A 280 9.04 -13.57 11.54
CA TYR A 280 9.33 -15.00 11.33
C TYR A 280 8.19 -15.92 11.77
N LYS A 281 7.39 -15.52 12.78
CA LYS A 281 6.18 -16.28 13.16
C LYS A 281 5.17 -16.37 12.02
N HIS A 282 4.99 -15.29 11.26
CA HIS A 282 4.07 -15.24 10.13
C HIS A 282 4.68 -15.75 8.82
N SER A 283 5.98 -15.52 8.64
CA SER A 283 6.71 -15.82 7.40
C SER A 283 8.01 -16.60 7.70
N PRO A 284 7.95 -17.84 8.23
CA PRO A 284 9.12 -18.54 8.75
C PRO A 284 10.21 -18.86 7.71
N LYS A 285 9.86 -18.80 6.42
CA LYS A 285 10.78 -19.06 5.30
C LYS A 285 11.33 -17.79 4.65
N THR A 286 10.90 -16.61 5.08
CA THR A 286 11.32 -15.35 4.46
C THR A 286 12.80 -15.08 4.74
N GLN A 287 13.49 -14.49 3.78
CA GLN A 287 14.79 -13.85 4.00
C GLN A 287 14.54 -12.42 4.48
N ILE A 288 14.93 -12.09 5.72
CA ILE A 288 14.79 -10.73 6.24
C ILE A 288 16.00 -9.89 5.87
N ILE A 289 15.74 -8.67 5.40
CA ILE A 289 16.74 -7.68 5.01
C ILE A 289 16.40 -6.37 5.73
N LEU A 290 17.33 -5.89 6.54
CA LEU A 290 17.19 -4.62 7.25
C LEU A 290 17.77 -3.49 6.40
N LEU A 291 17.00 -2.43 6.21
CA LEU A 291 17.39 -1.28 5.40
C LEU A 291 17.63 -0.07 6.31
N ASN A 292 18.69 0.69 6.03
CA ASN A 292 18.85 2.03 6.62
C ASN A 292 17.92 3.04 5.91
N SER A 293 18.04 4.31 6.31
CA SER A 293 17.27 5.42 5.75
C SER A 293 18.18 6.49 5.14
N PRO A 294 17.88 7.02 3.95
CA PRO A 294 18.61 8.15 3.36
C PRO A 294 18.35 9.46 4.10
N MET A 295 17.30 9.53 4.93
CA MET A 295 16.96 10.72 5.71
C MET A 295 17.72 10.82 7.04
N VAL A 296 18.46 9.77 7.44
CA VAL A 296 19.26 9.76 8.66
C VAL A 296 20.74 9.95 8.31
N THR A 297 21.26 11.13 8.62
CA THR A 297 22.61 11.58 8.23
C THR A 297 23.52 11.83 9.45
N GLY A 298 24.82 12.06 9.20
CA GLY A 298 25.80 12.39 10.24
C GLY A 298 25.98 11.29 11.29
N GLU A 299 26.28 11.69 12.53
CA GLU A 299 26.51 10.76 13.66
C GLU A 299 25.31 9.84 13.95
N LYS A 300 24.09 10.31 13.67
CA LYS A 300 22.88 9.49 13.78
C LYS A 300 22.89 8.34 12.77
N SER A 301 23.40 8.56 11.56
CA SER A 301 23.52 7.51 10.54
C SER A 301 24.46 6.41 10.97
N GLU A 302 25.60 6.77 11.57
CA GLU A 302 26.58 5.81 12.09
C GLU A 302 26.00 5.02 13.27
N THR A 303 25.30 5.69 14.18
CA THR A 303 24.59 5.04 15.29
C THR A 303 23.50 4.10 14.78
N PHE A 304 22.76 4.50 13.75
CA PHE A 304 21.71 3.69 13.14
C PHE A 304 22.30 2.42 12.50
N LYS A 305 23.36 2.55 11.70
CA LYS A 305 24.07 1.39 11.12
C LYS A 305 24.55 0.44 12.22
N LYS A 306 25.17 0.95 13.28
CA LYS A 306 25.60 0.16 14.44
C LYS A 306 24.43 -0.61 15.07
N CYS A 307 23.27 0.04 15.25
CA CYS A 307 22.08 -0.61 15.80
C CYS A 307 21.58 -1.73 14.89
N LEU A 308 21.50 -1.52 13.56
CA LEU A 308 21.07 -2.56 12.62
C LEU A 308 22.02 -3.77 12.62
N GLU A 309 23.33 -3.54 12.70
CA GLU A 309 24.32 -4.61 12.84
C GLU A 309 24.15 -5.38 14.16
N GLN A 310 23.90 -4.68 15.26
CA GLN A 310 23.61 -5.33 16.55
C GLN A 310 22.31 -6.16 16.53
N VAL A 311 21.27 -5.68 15.86
CA VAL A 311 20.03 -6.45 15.63
C VAL A 311 20.34 -7.72 14.83
N LYS A 312 21.05 -7.58 13.70
CA LYS A 312 21.48 -8.70 12.85
C LYS A 312 22.23 -9.76 13.65
N GLU A 313 23.24 -9.35 14.42
CA GLU A 313 24.05 -10.25 15.26
C GLU A 313 23.23 -10.94 16.34
N THR A 314 22.28 -10.23 16.95
CA THR A 314 21.43 -10.76 18.02
C THR A 314 20.45 -11.79 17.50
N VAL A 315 19.80 -11.51 16.36
CA VAL A 315 18.86 -12.45 15.73
C VAL A 315 19.60 -13.65 15.16
N ASN A 316 20.76 -13.48 14.51
CA ASN A 316 21.47 -14.59 13.87
C ASN A 316 22.12 -15.59 14.86
N LYS A 317 22.12 -15.29 16.16
CA LYS A 317 22.46 -16.27 17.22
C LYS A 317 21.30 -17.23 17.50
N GLN A 318 20.08 -16.88 17.12
CA GLN A 318 18.90 -17.73 17.25
C GLN A 318 18.87 -18.75 16.10
N ALA A 319 18.33 -19.93 16.36
CA ALA A 319 18.22 -21.01 15.37
C ALA A 319 16.79 -21.11 14.81
N GLY A 320 16.62 -21.71 13.63
CA GLY A 320 15.31 -22.04 13.06
C GLY A 320 14.76 -21.07 12.02
N HIS A 321 15.54 -20.05 11.63
CA HIS A 321 15.20 -19.13 10.55
C HIS A 321 16.40 -18.85 9.64
N LYS A 322 16.16 -18.25 8.47
CA LYS A 322 17.24 -17.74 7.61
C LYS A 322 17.99 -16.61 8.32
N PRO A 323 19.30 -16.41 8.08
CA PRO A 323 20.04 -15.31 8.69
C PRO A 323 19.50 -13.97 8.21
N VAL A 324 19.32 -13.01 9.12
CA VAL A 324 19.07 -11.60 8.80
C VAL A 324 20.31 -10.99 8.15
N VAL A 325 20.10 -10.10 7.17
CA VAL A 325 21.16 -9.32 6.53
C VAL A 325 20.84 -7.83 6.55
N VAL A 326 21.86 -6.98 6.45
CA VAL A 326 21.72 -5.52 6.39
C VAL A 326 22.07 -5.03 5.00
N PHE A 327 21.27 -4.12 4.46
CA PHE A 327 21.56 -3.37 3.26
C PHE A 327 21.56 -1.88 3.57
N THR A 328 22.54 -1.16 3.00
CA THR A 328 22.74 0.26 3.23
C THR A 328 22.68 1.01 1.91
N PHE A 329 21.69 1.88 1.75
CA PHE A 329 21.63 2.86 0.68
C PHE A 329 22.80 3.83 0.79
N LYS A 330 23.39 4.17 -0.35
CA LYS A 330 24.52 5.10 -0.46
C LYS A 330 24.15 6.27 -1.35
N ASP A 331 24.68 7.45 -1.03
CA ASP A 331 24.66 8.62 -1.91
C ASP A 331 23.25 9.02 -2.40
N VAL A 332 22.26 9.00 -1.50
CA VAL A 332 20.89 9.47 -1.75
C VAL A 332 20.65 10.72 -0.92
N THR A 333 20.37 11.84 -1.60
CA THR A 333 20.01 13.11 -0.96
C THR A 333 18.55 13.43 -1.28
N PRO A 334 17.64 13.27 -0.31
CA PRO A 334 16.22 13.54 -0.53
C PRO A 334 15.91 14.98 -0.94
N THR A 335 15.10 15.17 -1.98
CA THR A 335 14.71 16.51 -2.48
C THR A 335 13.20 16.75 -2.56
N GLY A 336 12.38 15.76 -2.21
CA GLY A 336 10.93 15.83 -2.16
C GLY A 336 10.37 16.64 -0.99
N CYS A 337 9.03 16.67 -0.87
CA CYS A 337 8.36 17.44 0.18
C CYS A 337 8.74 16.94 1.57
N GLY A 338 8.88 17.83 2.55
CA GLY A 338 9.20 17.44 3.92
C GLY A 338 10.60 16.83 4.09
N SER A 339 11.50 17.03 3.12
CA SER A 339 12.80 16.37 3.03
C SER A 339 12.72 14.85 2.79
N HIS A 340 11.60 14.37 2.26
CA HIS A 340 11.45 13.00 1.76
C HIS A 340 12.11 12.81 0.40
N PRO A 341 12.41 11.56 -0.03
CA PRO A 341 12.88 11.31 -1.39
C PRO A 341 11.86 11.78 -2.43
N ALA A 342 12.33 12.42 -3.50
CA ALA A 342 11.52 12.60 -4.71
C ALA A 342 11.53 11.32 -5.54
N ILE A 343 10.67 11.23 -6.57
CA ILE A 343 10.63 10.09 -7.50
C ILE A 343 12.01 9.71 -8.04
N GLU A 344 12.88 10.68 -8.33
CA GLU A 344 14.23 10.40 -8.87
C GLU A 344 15.15 9.75 -7.82
N GLU A 345 15.06 10.16 -6.55
CA GLU A 345 15.78 9.50 -5.46
C GLU A 345 15.18 8.12 -5.14
N ASP A 346 13.86 7.95 -5.19
CA ASP A 346 13.20 6.64 -5.07
C ASP A 346 13.68 5.66 -6.15
N LYS A 347 13.82 6.13 -7.40
CA LYS A 347 14.41 5.35 -8.50
C LYS A 347 15.87 5.00 -8.23
N ALA A 348 16.67 5.95 -7.73
CA ALA A 348 18.07 5.71 -7.39
C ALA A 348 18.20 4.68 -6.27
N MET A 349 17.36 4.75 -5.24
CA MET A 349 17.26 3.75 -4.18
C MET A 349 16.88 2.37 -4.74
N ALA A 350 15.86 2.31 -5.60
CA ALA A 350 15.41 1.06 -6.22
C ALA A 350 16.53 0.42 -7.07
N ALA A 351 17.25 1.22 -7.85
CA ALA A 351 18.38 0.77 -8.67
C ALA A 351 19.53 0.17 -7.84
N GLN A 352 19.70 0.61 -6.59
CA GLN A 352 20.64 -0.02 -5.65
C GLN A 352 20.06 -1.30 -5.04
N LEU A 353 18.79 -1.28 -4.63
CA LEU A 353 18.15 -2.35 -3.89
C LEU A 353 17.82 -3.56 -4.77
N ALA A 354 17.27 -3.37 -5.96
CA ALA A 354 16.79 -4.46 -6.82
C ALA A 354 17.89 -5.48 -7.18
N PRO A 355 19.10 -5.09 -7.62
CA PRO A 355 20.19 -6.03 -7.87
C PRO A 355 20.58 -6.84 -6.63
N PHE A 356 20.53 -6.23 -5.45
CA PHE A 356 20.80 -6.92 -4.19
C PHE A 356 19.71 -7.94 -3.85
N LEU A 357 18.43 -7.56 -3.91
CA LEU A 357 17.29 -8.45 -3.65
C LEU A 357 17.28 -9.64 -4.61
N LYS A 358 17.66 -9.43 -5.89
CA LYS A 358 17.77 -10.50 -6.88
C LYS A 358 18.66 -11.66 -6.43
N THR A 359 19.63 -11.43 -5.55
CA THR A 359 20.52 -12.48 -5.03
C THR A 359 19.80 -13.44 -4.05
N TYR A 360 18.71 -13.00 -3.42
CA TYR A 360 17.92 -13.77 -2.46
C TYR A 360 16.62 -14.34 -3.04
N LEU A 361 16.22 -13.89 -4.23
CA LEU A 361 15.02 -14.34 -4.94
C LEU A 361 15.30 -15.46 -5.95
N LYS A 362 16.51 -16.02 -5.97
CA LYS A 362 16.89 -17.09 -6.89
C LYS A 362 16.12 -18.39 -6.66
#